data_AF-A0A0D2L5L2-F1
#
_entry.id   AF-A0A0D2L5L2-F1
#
_cell.length_a   1.000
_cell.length_b   1.000
_cell.length_c   1.000
_cell.angle_alpha   90.00
_cell.angle_beta   90.00
_cell.angle_gamma   90.00
#
_symmetry.space_group_name_H-M   'P 1'
#
loop_
_entity.id
_entity.type
_entity.pdbx_description
1 polymer ?
#
loop_
_entity_poly.entity_id
_entity_poly.type
_entity_poly.pdbx_seq_one_letter_code
_entity_poly.pdbx_strand_id
1 'polypeptide(L)'
;MGFYLADAGFDVWVANSRCNSYSAGNREYRSTDAGYWQSSLDELALLDLPATIDAVLRMTGAPQLSVVGHSQGAALPAMLLAARPEYNKKVGLVVMLAPVMFAEELKTKFLTSQARKGGASLLADAGIGHFLPSTMMAHLLQGCMRSHQSKAWCFNLVNFFLFGPSSRVADDDFARLAAAWPSGMPLRVIMHWSQMHRSGRGLEMFDYGSVCDGPSVHGPYQETCNQAKYGQEVPPLYDISRVTTKAAVMYGADDLLGTEANVAKLLANWRADVVFTRKYLNTA
;
A
#
# COMPACT_ATOMS: atom_id res chain seq x y z
N MET A 1 5.81 3.35 -17.65
CA MET A 1 6.05 1.89 -17.46
C MET A 1 5.06 1.05 -18.27
N GLY A 2 3.74 1.20 -18.08
CA GLY A 2 2.75 0.38 -18.81
C GLY A 2 2.93 0.38 -20.33
N PHE A 3 3.10 1.56 -20.94
CA PHE A 3 3.34 1.66 -22.39
C PHE A 3 4.63 0.96 -22.84
N TYR A 4 5.76 1.16 -22.14
CA TYR A 4 7.01 0.45 -22.46
C TYR A 4 6.88 -1.08 -22.40
N LEU A 5 6.09 -1.62 -21.45
CA LEU A 5 5.83 -3.06 -21.38
C LEU A 5 4.95 -3.51 -22.53
N ALA A 6 3.92 -2.75 -22.89
CA ALA A 6 3.06 -3.05 -24.03
C ALA A 6 3.86 -3.04 -25.34
N ASP A 7 4.70 -2.04 -25.56
CA ASP A 7 5.59 -1.93 -26.74
C ASP A 7 6.62 -3.07 -26.79
N ALA A 8 7.04 -3.59 -25.63
CA ALA A 8 7.88 -4.78 -25.52
C ALA A 8 7.12 -6.10 -25.71
N GLY A 9 5.82 -6.06 -26.00
CA GLY A 9 4.99 -7.23 -26.32
C GLY A 9 4.32 -7.90 -25.12
N PHE A 10 4.30 -7.28 -23.93
CA PHE A 10 3.56 -7.79 -22.78
C PHE A 10 2.08 -7.42 -22.86
N ASP A 11 1.21 -8.33 -22.42
CA ASP A 11 -0.19 -8.01 -22.11
C ASP A 11 -0.26 -7.33 -20.73
N VAL A 12 -0.60 -6.03 -20.71
CA VAL A 12 -0.47 -5.17 -19.54
C VAL A 12 -1.84 -4.90 -18.89
N TRP A 13 -1.99 -5.36 -17.65
CA TRP A 13 -3.17 -5.13 -16.82
C TRP A 13 -2.86 -4.18 -15.67
N VAL A 14 -3.69 -3.15 -15.46
CA VAL A 14 -3.52 -2.15 -14.40
C VAL A 14 -4.62 -2.33 -13.34
N ALA A 15 -4.22 -2.80 -12.17
CA ALA A 15 -5.13 -3.04 -11.05
C ALA A 15 -5.50 -1.76 -10.30
N ASN A 16 -6.74 -1.69 -9.81
CA ASN A 16 -7.22 -0.60 -8.96
C ASN A 16 -7.70 -1.16 -7.61
N SER A 17 -7.06 -0.74 -6.52
CA SER A 17 -7.47 -1.07 -5.16
C SER A 17 -8.87 -0.53 -4.84
N ARG A 18 -9.65 -1.26 -4.02
CA ARG A 18 -10.96 -0.80 -3.53
C ARG A 18 -10.92 0.61 -2.95
N CYS A 19 -12.05 1.31 -3.05
CA CYS A 19 -12.28 2.65 -2.53
C CYS A 19 -11.46 3.76 -3.23
N ASN A 20 -10.65 3.41 -4.22
CA ASN A 20 -9.96 4.37 -5.06
C ASN A 20 -10.92 4.95 -6.12
N SER A 21 -10.53 6.01 -6.83
CA SER A 21 -11.38 6.73 -7.79
C SER A 21 -11.94 5.86 -8.92
N TYR A 22 -11.32 4.71 -9.21
CA TYR A 22 -11.71 3.79 -10.28
C TYR A 22 -12.35 2.49 -9.76
N SER A 23 -12.31 2.26 -8.45
CA SER A 23 -12.87 1.07 -7.77
C SER A 23 -13.79 1.50 -6.63
N ALA A 24 -14.76 2.35 -6.96
CA ALA A 24 -15.67 2.97 -5.99
C ALA A 24 -16.99 2.21 -5.77
N GLY A 25 -17.23 1.09 -6.47
CA GLY A 25 -18.44 0.29 -6.32
C GLY A 25 -18.35 -0.72 -5.17
N ASN A 26 -19.46 -0.93 -4.47
CA ASN A 26 -19.63 -2.00 -3.48
C ASN A 26 -21.09 -2.53 -3.55
N ARG A 27 -21.29 -3.83 -3.31
CA ARG A 27 -22.61 -4.49 -3.43
C ARG A 27 -23.49 -4.32 -2.20
N GLU A 28 -22.88 -4.14 -1.02
CA GLU A 28 -23.56 -4.11 0.27
C GLU A 28 -23.61 -2.69 0.87
N TYR A 29 -22.52 -1.93 0.70
CA TYR A 29 -22.35 -0.61 1.31
C TYR A 29 -22.32 0.48 0.25
N ARG A 30 -22.91 1.64 0.56
CA ARG A 30 -22.67 2.89 -0.16
C ARG A 30 -21.41 3.55 0.38
N SER A 31 -20.79 4.44 -0.40
CA SER A 31 -19.61 5.21 0.04
C SER A 31 -19.86 6.11 1.25
N THR A 32 -21.11 6.36 1.62
CA THR A 32 -21.52 7.08 2.83
C THR A 32 -21.60 6.19 4.07
N ASP A 33 -21.65 4.87 3.89
CA ASP A 33 -21.80 3.93 5.00
C ASP A 33 -20.42 3.60 5.56
N ALA A 34 -20.27 3.59 6.89
CA ALA A 34 -18.97 3.40 7.54
C ALA A 34 -18.27 2.10 7.09
N GLY A 35 -19.04 1.00 6.95
CA GLY A 35 -18.57 -0.31 6.51
C GLY A 35 -17.86 -0.30 5.14
N TYR A 36 -18.18 0.66 4.26
CA TYR A 36 -17.51 0.79 2.97
C TYR A 36 -16.00 1.03 3.11
N TRP A 37 -15.59 1.81 4.12
CA TRP A 37 -14.21 2.22 4.34
C TRP A 37 -13.45 1.31 5.32
N GLN A 38 -14.05 0.20 5.73
CA GLN A 38 -13.48 -0.71 6.73
C GLN A 38 -12.53 -1.74 6.09
N SER A 39 -11.54 -1.27 5.32
CA SER A 39 -10.54 -2.11 4.68
C SER A 39 -9.12 -1.64 4.99
N SER A 40 -8.25 -2.57 5.35
CA SER A 40 -6.84 -2.36 5.64
C SER A 40 -5.96 -2.94 4.52
N LEU A 41 -4.64 -3.01 4.73
CA LEU A 41 -3.74 -3.74 3.84
C LEU A 41 -4.15 -5.21 3.64
N ASP A 42 -4.75 -5.83 4.67
CA ASP A 42 -5.16 -7.24 4.60
C ASP A 42 -6.20 -7.47 3.52
N GLU A 43 -7.24 -6.63 3.48
CA GLU A 43 -8.28 -6.74 2.47
C GLU A 43 -7.74 -6.42 1.06
N LEU A 44 -6.79 -5.49 0.94
CA LEU A 44 -6.13 -5.23 -0.36
C LEU A 44 -5.33 -6.44 -0.85
N ALA A 45 -4.59 -7.10 0.05
CA ALA A 45 -3.75 -8.24 -0.30
C ALA A 45 -4.53 -9.55 -0.47
N LEU A 46 -5.52 -9.81 0.39
CA LEU A 46 -6.19 -11.12 0.50
C LEU A 46 -7.54 -11.19 -0.20
N LEU A 47 -8.07 -10.06 -0.68
CA LEU A 47 -9.32 -10.01 -1.45
C LEU A 47 -9.10 -9.35 -2.83
N ASP A 48 -8.58 -8.12 -2.90
CA ASP A 48 -8.47 -7.40 -4.18
C ASP A 48 -7.47 -8.06 -5.13
N LEU A 49 -6.24 -8.27 -4.66
CA LEU A 49 -5.17 -8.84 -5.47
C LEU A 49 -5.48 -10.26 -5.99
N PRO A 50 -5.95 -11.23 -5.17
CA PRO A 50 -6.29 -12.55 -5.67
C PRO A 50 -7.44 -12.53 -6.67
N ALA A 51 -8.49 -11.73 -6.43
CA ALA A 51 -9.59 -11.58 -7.38
C ALA A 51 -9.11 -11.01 -8.73
N THR A 52 -8.16 -10.06 -8.68
CA THR A 52 -7.55 -9.48 -9.89
C THR A 52 -6.70 -10.51 -10.62
N ILE A 53 -5.81 -11.22 -9.93
CA ILE A 53 -4.94 -12.26 -10.52
C ILE A 53 -5.80 -13.34 -11.19
N ASP A 54 -6.80 -13.86 -10.48
CA ASP A 54 -7.65 -14.93 -11.00
C ASP A 54 -8.49 -14.48 -12.19
N ALA A 55 -8.98 -13.23 -12.18
CA ALA A 55 -9.68 -12.66 -13.31
C ALA A 55 -8.77 -12.55 -14.55
N VAL A 56 -7.55 -12.04 -14.40
CA VAL A 56 -6.57 -11.92 -15.49
C VAL A 56 -6.17 -13.27 -16.06
N LEU A 57 -5.81 -14.24 -15.21
CA LEU A 57 -5.42 -15.58 -15.66
C LEU A 57 -6.58 -16.29 -16.37
N ARG A 58 -7.81 -16.12 -15.89
CA ARG A 58 -9.01 -16.67 -16.54
C ARG A 58 -9.29 -16.01 -17.90
N MET A 59 -9.11 -14.70 -18.02
CA MET A 59 -9.38 -13.97 -19.26
C MET A 59 -8.32 -14.22 -20.33
N THR A 60 -7.05 -14.37 -19.93
CA THR A 60 -5.93 -14.55 -20.86
C THR A 60 -5.62 -16.03 -21.14
N GLY A 61 -6.01 -16.94 -20.25
CA GLY A 61 -5.61 -18.35 -20.30
C GLY A 61 -4.14 -18.57 -19.94
N ALA A 62 -3.42 -17.54 -19.49
CA ALA A 62 -2.03 -17.66 -19.09
C ALA A 62 -1.91 -18.54 -17.82
N PRO A 63 -0.89 -19.40 -17.71
CA PRO A 63 -0.70 -20.24 -16.52
C PRO A 63 -0.17 -19.45 -15.31
N GLN A 64 0.50 -18.33 -15.56
CA GLN A 64 1.08 -17.44 -14.55
C GLN A 64 1.19 -16.01 -15.10
N LEU A 65 1.35 -15.04 -14.20
CA LEU A 65 1.63 -13.65 -14.53
C LEU A 65 2.77 -13.08 -13.68
N SER A 66 3.28 -11.90 -14.05
CA SER A 66 4.19 -11.11 -13.22
C SER A 66 3.43 -9.98 -12.54
N VAL A 67 3.72 -9.73 -11.26
CA VAL A 67 3.13 -8.61 -10.51
C VAL A 67 4.18 -7.52 -10.35
N VAL A 68 3.87 -6.31 -10.83
CA VAL A 68 4.72 -5.13 -10.60
C VAL A 68 4.06 -4.24 -9.55
N GLY A 69 4.69 -4.10 -8.40
CA GLY A 69 4.21 -3.31 -7.27
C GLY A 69 5.09 -2.10 -7.01
N HIS A 70 4.48 -0.93 -6.80
CA HIS A 70 5.17 0.28 -6.36
C HIS A 70 4.76 0.65 -4.94
N SER A 71 5.71 1.02 -4.07
CA SER A 71 5.43 1.44 -2.69
C SER A 71 4.62 0.37 -1.93
N GLN A 72 3.47 0.73 -1.36
CA GLN A 72 2.52 -0.22 -0.75
C GLN A 72 2.13 -1.37 -1.70
N GLY A 73 2.06 -1.11 -3.01
CA GLY A 73 1.75 -2.14 -4.00
C GLY A 73 2.79 -3.27 -4.06
N ALA A 74 4.00 -3.07 -3.54
CA ALA A 74 5.01 -4.13 -3.39
C ALA A 74 4.77 -5.02 -2.15
N ALA A 75 4.12 -4.49 -1.10
CA ALA A 75 3.76 -5.29 0.08
C ALA A 75 2.62 -6.27 -0.22
N LEU A 76 1.62 -5.85 -0.99
CA LEU A 76 0.42 -6.65 -1.27
C LEU A 76 0.72 -8.05 -1.85
N PRO A 77 1.57 -8.21 -2.89
CA PRO A 77 1.94 -9.54 -3.36
C PRO A 77 2.73 -10.33 -2.32
N ALA A 78 3.61 -9.71 -1.53
CA ALA A 78 4.32 -10.42 -0.47
C ALA A 78 3.36 -10.97 0.60
N MET A 79 2.39 -10.15 1.04
CA MET A 79 1.33 -10.55 1.97
C MET A 79 0.51 -11.72 1.42
N LEU A 80 0.03 -11.59 0.17
CA LEU A 80 -0.75 -12.64 -0.49
C LEU A 80 0.04 -13.95 -0.59
N LEU A 81 1.27 -13.90 -1.11
CA LEU A 81 2.08 -15.08 -1.37
C LEU A 81 2.54 -15.77 -0.07
N ALA A 82 2.75 -15.02 1.01
CA ALA A 82 3.05 -15.57 2.33
C ALA A 82 1.82 -16.25 2.97
N ALA A 83 0.64 -15.62 2.88
CA ALA A 83 -0.58 -16.11 3.50
C ALA A 83 -1.28 -17.22 2.70
N ARG A 84 -1.16 -17.20 1.37
CA ARG A 84 -1.84 -18.13 0.44
C ARG A 84 -0.84 -18.78 -0.51
N PRO A 85 -0.16 -19.86 -0.06
CA PRO A 85 0.92 -20.50 -0.81
C PRO A 85 0.55 -20.92 -2.24
N GLU A 86 -0.72 -21.24 -2.50
CA GLU A 86 -1.21 -21.60 -3.83
C GLU A 86 -1.02 -20.50 -4.88
N TYR A 87 -0.95 -19.23 -4.48
CA TYR A 87 -0.68 -18.11 -5.40
C TYR A 87 0.79 -18.04 -5.85
N ASN A 88 1.72 -18.68 -5.15
CA ASN A 88 3.12 -18.75 -5.59
C ASN A 88 3.28 -19.52 -6.92
N LYS A 89 2.28 -20.36 -7.29
CA LYS A 89 2.23 -21.03 -8.59
C LYS A 89 1.61 -20.17 -9.69
N LYS A 90 0.87 -19.11 -9.31
CA LYS A 90 0.17 -18.19 -10.22
C LYS A 90 0.99 -16.94 -10.54
N VAL A 91 1.94 -16.59 -9.67
CA VAL A 91 2.84 -15.43 -9.84
C VAL A 91 4.26 -15.92 -10.10
N GLY A 92 4.77 -15.66 -11.30
CA GLY A 92 6.11 -16.08 -11.73
C GLY A 92 7.23 -15.14 -11.30
N LEU A 93 6.93 -13.85 -11.18
CA LEU A 93 7.88 -12.81 -10.76
C LEU A 93 7.15 -11.68 -10.04
N VAL A 94 7.71 -11.22 -8.92
CA VAL A 94 7.29 -9.99 -8.24
C VAL A 94 8.35 -8.91 -8.49
N VAL A 95 7.99 -7.85 -9.21
CA VAL A 95 8.84 -6.68 -9.42
C VAL A 95 8.44 -5.60 -8.42
N MET A 96 9.35 -5.22 -7.55
CA MET A 96 9.14 -4.28 -6.46
C MET A 96 9.87 -2.96 -6.74
N LEU A 97 9.12 -1.90 -6.95
CA LEU A 97 9.61 -0.55 -7.19
C LEU A 97 9.41 0.29 -5.93
N ALA A 98 10.50 0.79 -5.35
CA ALA A 98 10.50 1.50 -4.07
C ALA A 98 9.65 0.77 -3.00
N PRO A 99 9.96 -0.51 -2.67
CA PRO A 99 9.09 -1.30 -1.83
C PRO A 99 8.92 -0.70 -0.44
N VAL A 100 7.67 -0.51 -0.04
CA VAL A 100 7.30 -0.18 1.34
C VAL A 100 6.66 -1.44 1.89
N MET A 101 7.46 -2.26 2.55
CA MET A 101 7.02 -3.56 3.10
C MET A 101 6.98 -3.56 4.61
N PHE A 102 7.92 -2.86 5.25
CA PHE A 102 7.97 -2.73 6.69
C PHE A 102 7.94 -1.26 7.08
N ALA A 103 7.61 -1.01 8.35
CA ALA A 103 7.34 0.33 8.84
C ALA A 103 8.28 0.76 9.98
N GLU A 104 9.23 -0.06 10.42
CA GLU A 104 10.05 0.24 11.61
C GLU A 104 11.00 1.40 11.36
N GLU A 105 11.70 1.38 10.23
CA GLU A 105 12.70 2.38 9.88
C GLU A 105 12.14 3.50 8.99
N LEU A 106 10.85 3.85 9.16
CA LEU A 106 10.24 4.97 8.43
C LEU A 106 10.84 6.30 8.88
N LYS A 107 11.19 7.14 7.90
CA LYS A 107 11.73 8.50 8.12
C LYS A 107 10.76 9.61 7.69
N THR A 108 9.63 9.26 7.08
CA THR A 108 8.61 10.23 6.65
C THR A 108 7.96 10.94 7.83
N LYS A 109 7.69 12.24 7.70
CA LYS A 109 7.09 13.02 8.79
C LYS A 109 5.63 12.66 9.01
N PHE A 110 4.91 12.40 7.92
CA PHE A 110 3.49 12.10 7.99
C PHE A 110 3.19 10.79 8.73
N LEU A 111 3.69 9.64 8.24
CA LEU A 111 3.36 8.35 8.85
C LEU A 111 3.94 8.21 10.25
N THR A 112 5.16 8.70 10.50
CA THR A 112 5.72 8.69 11.87
C THR A 112 4.89 9.55 12.81
N SER A 113 4.34 10.70 12.36
CA SER A 113 3.43 11.50 13.17
C SER A 113 2.09 10.79 13.40
N GLN A 114 1.53 10.12 12.39
CA GLN A 114 0.29 9.34 12.53
C GLN A 114 0.47 8.19 13.53
N ALA A 115 1.59 7.48 13.43
CA ALA A 115 1.93 6.41 14.34
C ALA A 115 2.08 6.89 15.79
N ARG A 116 2.74 8.03 16.01
CA ARG A 116 2.97 8.58 17.37
C ARG A 116 1.75 9.27 17.98
N LYS A 117 0.97 9.99 17.17
CA LYS A 117 -0.12 10.86 17.66
C LYS A 117 -1.52 10.29 17.44
N GLY A 118 -1.66 9.22 16.65
CA GLY A 118 -2.95 8.57 16.42
C GLY A 118 -3.97 9.39 15.63
N GLY A 119 -3.53 10.33 14.77
CA GLY A 119 -4.45 11.21 14.04
C GLY A 119 -5.46 10.47 13.15
N ALA A 120 -5.03 9.40 12.48
CA ALA A 120 -5.90 8.54 11.67
C ALA A 120 -6.92 7.80 12.54
N SER A 121 -6.54 7.35 13.73
CA SER A 121 -7.48 6.77 14.69
C SER A 121 -8.50 7.81 15.15
N LEU A 122 -8.06 9.01 15.51
CA LEU A 122 -8.95 10.11 15.93
C LEU A 122 -9.97 10.50 14.84
N LEU A 123 -9.53 10.53 13.58
CA LEU A 123 -10.43 10.79 12.45
C LEU A 123 -11.40 9.62 12.21
N ALA A 124 -10.94 8.38 12.36
CA ALA A 124 -11.80 7.19 12.27
C ALA A 124 -12.87 7.20 13.39
N ASP A 125 -12.49 7.53 14.62
CA ASP A 125 -13.38 7.67 15.77
C ASP A 125 -14.42 8.79 15.56
N ALA A 126 -14.05 9.83 14.80
CA ALA A 126 -14.96 10.90 14.37
C ALA A 126 -15.85 10.51 13.17
N GLY A 127 -15.80 9.26 12.71
CA GLY A 127 -16.61 8.73 11.61
C GLY A 127 -16.06 9.01 10.21
N ILE A 128 -14.82 9.51 10.09
CA ILE A 128 -14.18 9.76 8.79
C ILE A 128 -13.48 8.50 8.31
N GLY A 129 -14.04 7.86 7.28
CA GLY A 129 -13.52 6.59 6.75
C GLY A 129 -12.41 6.70 5.71
N HIS A 130 -12.19 7.87 5.09
CA HIS A 130 -11.31 8.00 3.93
C HIS A 130 -10.09 8.90 4.20
N PHE A 131 -8.97 8.57 3.57
CA PHE A 131 -7.77 9.39 3.50
C PHE A 131 -7.61 9.96 2.09
N LEU A 132 -7.29 11.26 2.01
CA LEU A 132 -7.07 12.01 0.76
C LEU A 132 -8.19 11.83 -0.29
N PRO A 133 -9.45 12.20 0.00
CA PRO A 133 -10.50 12.17 -1.01
C PRO A 133 -10.14 13.11 -2.17
N SER A 134 -10.44 12.67 -3.40
CA SER A 134 -10.07 13.38 -4.63
C SER A 134 -10.60 14.83 -4.69
N THR A 135 -11.74 15.11 -4.06
CA THR A 135 -12.34 16.45 -3.97
C THR A 135 -11.50 17.42 -3.14
N MET A 136 -11.06 17.01 -1.95
CA MET A 136 -10.18 17.82 -1.10
C MET A 136 -8.84 18.08 -1.80
N MET A 137 -8.33 17.07 -2.50
CA MET A 137 -7.10 17.19 -3.25
C MET A 137 -7.26 18.13 -4.45
N ALA A 138 -8.36 18.05 -5.20
CA ALA A 138 -8.61 18.94 -6.33
C ALA A 138 -8.52 20.43 -5.93
N HIS A 139 -9.04 20.79 -4.76
CA HIS A 139 -8.91 22.16 -4.23
C HIS A 139 -7.47 22.53 -3.85
N LEU A 140 -6.73 21.62 -3.21
CA LEU A 140 -5.31 21.83 -2.89
C LEU A 140 -4.48 22.03 -4.18
N LEU A 141 -4.76 21.20 -5.18
CA LEU A 141 -4.09 21.22 -6.48
C LEU A 141 -4.40 22.49 -7.28
N GLN A 142 -5.61 23.04 -7.20
CA GLN A 142 -5.90 24.34 -7.83
C GLN A 142 -4.95 25.45 -7.35
N GLY A 143 -4.53 25.43 -6.08
CA GLY A 143 -3.51 26.34 -5.57
C GLY A 143 -2.11 26.03 -6.09
N CYS A 144 -1.74 24.76 -6.12
CA CYS A 144 -0.44 24.28 -6.61
C CYS A 144 -0.20 24.57 -8.10
N MET A 145 -1.26 24.61 -8.90
CA MET A 145 -1.17 24.64 -10.36
C MET A 145 -1.13 26.07 -10.95
N ARG A 146 -1.06 27.11 -10.12
CA ARG A 146 -1.17 28.52 -10.55
C ARG A 146 0.07 29.06 -11.27
N SER A 147 1.26 28.65 -10.86
CA SER A 147 2.53 29.10 -11.44
C SER A 147 3.61 28.03 -11.29
N HIS A 148 4.72 28.18 -12.01
CA HIS A 148 5.88 27.30 -11.85
C HIS A 148 6.37 27.27 -10.39
N GLN A 149 6.43 28.43 -9.72
CA GLN A 149 6.85 28.51 -8.32
C GLN A 149 5.88 27.77 -7.39
N SER A 150 4.56 27.86 -7.64
CA SER A 150 3.56 27.12 -6.87
C SER A 150 3.68 25.60 -7.06
N LYS A 151 3.95 25.14 -8.29
CA LYS A 151 4.17 23.72 -8.59
C LYS A 151 5.39 23.19 -7.85
N ALA A 152 6.52 23.88 -7.97
CA ALA A 152 7.77 23.55 -7.28
C ALA A 152 7.59 23.50 -5.76
N TRP A 153 6.91 24.49 -5.19
CA TRP A 153 6.65 24.55 -3.76
C TRP A 153 5.78 23.38 -3.29
N CYS A 154 4.68 23.08 -3.99
CA CYS A 154 3.82 21.96 -3.64
C CYS A 154 4.52 20.61 -3.80
N PHE A 155 5.29 20.41 -4.88
CA PHE A 155 6.06 19.19 -5.09
C PHE A 155 7.04 18.96 -3.94
N ASN A 156 7.80 19.99 -3.57
CA ASN A 156 8.74 19.93 -2.45
C ASN A 156 8.02 19.70 -1.11
N LEU A 157 6.86 20.32 -0.88
CA LEU A 157 6.07 20.12 0.33
C LEU A 157 5.58 18.67 0.47
N VAL A 158 5.01 18.11 -0.59
CA VAL A 158 4.54 16.72 -0.63
C VAL A 158 5.69 15.77 -0.35
N ASN A 159 6.81 15.94 -1.06
CA ASN A 159 8.01 15.12 -0.88
C ASN A 159 8.57 15.21 0.55
N PHE A 160 8.68 16.42 1.12
CA PHE A 160 9.16 16.64 2.47
C PHE A 160 8.33 15.93 3.55
N PHE A 161 7.02 15.84 3.35
CA PHE A 161 6.13 15.18 4.32
C PHE A 161 6.00 13.67 4.10
N LEU A 162 5.95 13.22 2.83
CA LEU A 162 5.50 11.87 2.48
C LEU A 162 6.59 10.93 1.96
N PHE A 163 7.59 11.39 1.21
CA PHE A 163 8.38 10.47 0.38
C PHE A 163 9.91 10.65 0.49
N GLY A 164 10.39 11.88 0.55
CA GLY A 164 11.83 12.20 0.45
C GLY A 164 12.15 13.09 -0.74
N PRO A 165 13.37 13.66 -0.79
CA PRO A 165 13.77 14.58 -1.84
C PRO A 165 13.77 13.90 -3.22
N SER A 166 13.35 14.64 -4.24
CA SER A 166 13.33 14.16 -5.64
C SER A 166 13.79 15.26 -6.58
N SER A 167 14.74 14.94 -7.45
CA SER A 167 15.37 15.87 -8.42
C SER A 167 15.09 15.52 -9.88
N ARG A 168 14.55 14.32 -10.14
CA ARG A 168 14.39 13.75 -11.49
C ARG A 168 12.98 13.93 -12.07
N VAL A 169 12.07 14.50 -11.30
CA VAL A 169 10.70 14.83 -11.75
C VAL A 169 10.64 16.34 -11.97
N ALA A 170 10.34 16.77 -13.19
CA ALA A 170 10.15 18.19 -13.48
C ALA A 170 8.87 18.72 -12.83
N ASP A 171 8.85 20.00 -12.48
CA ASP A 171 7.69 20.64 -11.85
C ASP A 171 6.42 20.56 -12.72
N ASP A 172 6.58 20.59 -14.05
CA ASP A 172 5.47 20.41 -15.00
C ASP A 172 4.97 18.97 -15.12
N ASP A 173 5.81 17.98 -14.80
CA ASP A 173 5.38 16.59 -14.73
C ASP A 173 4.60 16.33 -13.43
N PHE A 174 5.01 16.96 -12.32
CA PHE A 174 4.23 16.90 -11.08
C PHE A 174 2.80 17.38 -11.28
N ALA A 175 2.60 18.45 -12.05
CA ALA A 175 1.29 18.95 -12.44
C ALA A 175 0.42 17.90 -13.13
N ARG A 176 1.00 17.10 -14.03
CA ARG A 176 0.29 15.99 -14.71
C ARG A 176 0.00 14.84 -13.76
N LEU A 177 0.95 14.49 -12.89
CA LEU A 177 0.78 13.45 -11.86
C LEU A 177 -0.34 13.81 -10.88
N ALA A 178 -0.36 15.06 -10.43
CA ALA A 178 -1.36 15.60 -9.54
C ALA A 178 -2.79 15.47 -10.08
N ALA A 179 -3.00 15.53 -11.40
CA ALA A 179 -4.33 15.37 -11.98
C ALA A 179 -4.97 13.99 -11.72
N ALA A 180 -4.15 12.96 -11.46
CA ALA A 180 -4.61 11.60 -11.20
C ALA A 180 -4.26 11.09 -9.78
N TRP A 181 -3.37 11.79 -9.06
CA TRP A 181 -2.88 11.42 -7.75
C TRP A 181 -2.96 12.58 -6.75
N PRO A 182 -3.29 12.34 -5.47
CA PRO A 182 -3.75 11.07 -4.89
C PRO A 182 -5.14 10.65 -5.32
N SER A 183 -5.30 9.34 -5.47
CA SER A 183 -6.60 8.70 -5.39
C SER A 183 -6.88 8.34 -3.92
N GLY A 184 -8.15 8.47 -3.52
CA GLY A 184 -8.57 8.16 -2.15
C GLY A 184 -8.27 6.71 -1.75
N MET A 185 -8.09 6.49 -0.45
CA MET A 185 -7.92 5.18 0.16
C MET A 185 -8.67 5.09 1.50
N PRO A 186 -8.98 3.90 2.00
CA PRO A 186 -9.50 3.74 3.35
C PRO A 186 -8.52 4.28 4.40
N LEU A 187 -9.00 5.04 5.38
CA LEU A 187 -8.20 5.57 6.48
C LEU A 187 -7.59 4.45 7.32
N ARG A 188 -8.25 3.30 7.39
CA ARG A 188 -7.75 2.09 8.05
C ARG A 188 -6.42 1.58 7.45
N VAL A 189 -6.11 1.88 6.19
CA VAL A 189 -4.78 1.61 5.61
C VAL A 189 -3.69 2.44 6.30
N ILE A 190 -3.95 3.72 6.57
CA ILE A 190 -3.02 4.59 7.30
C ILE A 190 -2.88 4.13 8.77
N MET A 191 -3.98 3.69 9.37
CA MET A 191 -3.95 3.10 10.71
C MET A 191 -3.11 1.81 10.74
N HIS A 192 -3.21 0.96 9.71
CA HIS A 192 -2.42 -0.27 9.60
C HIS A 192 -0.92 0.04 9.51
N TRP A 193 -0.50 0.94 8.61
CA TRP A 193 0.90 1.39 8.57
C TRP A 193 1.39 1.98 9.90
N SER A 194 0.50 2.70 10.60
CA SER A 194 0.80 3.27 11.92
C SER A 194 0.96 2.20 13.00
N GLN A 195 0.18 1.11 12.95
CA GLN A 195 0.30 -0.03 13.85
C GLN A 195 1.64 -0.75 13.64
N MET A 196 1.99 -1.06 12.40
CA MET A 196 3.29 -1.69 12.07
C MET A 196 4.47 -0.85 12.55
N HIS A 197 4.41 0.49 12.40
CA HIS A 197 5.48 1.36 12.90
C HIS A 197 5.58 1.33 14.42
N ARG A 198 4.45 1.32 15.14
CA ARG A 198 4.43 1.27 16.61
C ARG A 198 4.86 -0.08 17.17
N SER A 199 4.39 -1.17 16.56
CA SER A 199 4.64 -2.52 17.05
C SER A 199 6.09 -2.94 16.82
N GLY A 200 6.69 -2.48 15.71
CA GLY A 200 8.06 -2.85 15.35
C GLY A 200 8.23 -4.32 14.93
N ARG A 201 7.13 -5.08 14.77
CA ARG A 201 7.18 -6.54 14.65
C ARG A 201 7.40 -7.06 13.23
N GLY A 202 7.24 -6.20 12.23
CA GLY A 202 7.31 -6.57 10.81
C GLY A 202 6.02 -6.31 10.07
N LEU A 203 5.84 -7.08 8.99
CA LEU A 203 4.65 -7.08 8.17
C LEU A 203 3.58 -7.90 8.90
N GLU A 204 2.68 -7.23 9.61
CA GLU A 204 1.64 -7.85 10.43
C GLU A 204 0.25 -7.64 9.81
N MET A 205 -0.73 -8.41 10.29
CA MET A 205 -2.15 -8.16 10.02
C MET A 205 -2.68 -7.01 10.87
N PHE A 206 -3.81 -6.42 10.47
CA PHE A 206 -4.38 -5.26 11.13
C PHE A 206 -4.76 -5.58 12.58
N ASP A 207 -4.41 -4.69 13.50
CA ASP A 207 -4.85 -4.76 14.89
C ASP A 207 -6.24 -4.13 15.03
N TYR A 208 -7.24 -4.96 15.32
CA TYR A 208 -8.63 -4.53 15.53
C TYR A 208 -8.89 -4.00 16.95
N GLY A 209 -7.92 -4.14 17.86
CA GLY A 209 -8.06 -3.73 19.25
C GLY A 209 -9.14 -4.49 20.01
N SER A 210 -9.62 -3.89 21.09
CA SER A 210 -10.59 -4.51 22.01
C SER A 210 -12.04 -4.11 21.75
N VAL A 211 -12.29 -3.03 20.99
CA VAL A 211 -13.63 -2.51 20.68
C VAL A 211 -13.88 -2.69 19.20
N CYS A 212 -14.91 -3.46 18.86
CA CYS A 212 -15.08 -3.93 17.49
C CYS A 212 -16.02 -3.02 16.72
N ASP A 213 -15.67 -2.74 15.47
CA ASP A 213 -16.55 -2.02 14.55
C ASP A 213 -17.73 -2.93 14.13
N GLY A 214 -18.95 -2.54 14.49
CA GLY A 214 -20.19 -3.17 14.02
C GLY A 214 -21.05 -3.81 15.11
N PRO A 215 -22.35 -4.03 14.83
CA PRO A 215 -23.24 -4.68 15.78
C PRO A 215 -22.86 -6.17 15.86
N SER A 216 -22.38 -6.61 17.03
CA SER A 216 -22.18 -8.02 17.40
C SER A 216 -20.84 -8.68 16.99
N VAL A 217 -19.72 -8.14 17.46
CA VAL A 217 -18.42 -8.88 17.43
C VAL A 217 -17.93 -9.24 18.84
N HIS A 218 -18.73 -8.99 19.87
CA HIS A 218 -18.49 -9.64 21.16
C HIS A 218 -19.12 -11.03 21.11
N GLY A 219 -18.28 -12.05 21.01
CA GLY A 219 -18.68 -13.41 21.35
C GLY A 219 -19.21 -13.45 22.80
N PRO A 220 -19.82 -14.57 23.23
CA PRO A 220 -20.39 -14.70 24.58
C PRO A 220 -19.39 -14.49 25.74
N TYR A 221 -18.09 -14.36 25.43
CA TYR A 221 -16.98 -14.31 26.38
C TYR A 221 -16.21 -12.96 26.45
N GLN A 222 -16.77 -11.85 25.94
CA GLN A 222 -16.11 -10.52 25.96
C GLN A 222 -14.70 -10.52 25.32
N GLU A 223 -14.51 -11.34 24.28
CA GLU A 223 -13.25 -11.43 23.55
C GLU A 223 -12.92 -10.09 22.85
N THR A 224 -11.62 -9.79 22.74
CA THR A 224 -11.16 -8.68 21.91
C THR A 224 -11.45 -8.97 20.44
N CYS A 225 -11.37 -7.94 19.61
CA CYS A 225 -11.64 -8.08 18.18
C CYS A 225 -10.57 -8.90 17.47
N ASN A 226 -9.33 -8.86 17.96
CA ASN A 226 -8.27 -9.73 17.46
C ASN A 226 -8.55 -11.19 17.81
N GLN A 227 -8.99 -11.48 19.04
CA GLN A 227 -9.36 -12.84 19.42
C GLN A 227 -10.52 -13.35 18.56
N ALA A 228 -11.56 -12.54 18.34
CA ALA A 228 -12.68 -12.89 17.48
C ALA A 228 -12.27 -13.08 16.00
N LYS A 229 -11.32 -12.29 15.49
CA LYS A 229 -10.93 -12.31 14.07
C LYS A 229 -9.83 -13.32 13.75
N TYR A 230 -8.90 -13.55 14.66
CA TYR A 230 -7.69 -14.36 14.44
C TYR A 230 -7.61 -15.59 15.36
N GLY A 231 -8.45 -15.69 16.38
CA GLY A 231 -8.32 -16.70 17.43
C GLY A 231 -7.15 -16.43 18.39
N GLN A 232 -6.54 -15.24 18.32
CA GLN A 232 -5.44 -14.82 19.17
C GLN A 232 -5.44 -13.29 19.34
N GLU A 233 -5.00 -12.82 20.52
CA GLU A 233 -4.95 -11.39 20.87
C GLU A 233 -3.99 -10.56 20.01
N VAL A 234 -2.90 -11.20 19.58
CA VAL A 234 -1.82 -10.54 18.86
C VAL A 234 -2.00 -10.79 17.36
N PRO A 235 -2.08 -9.76 16.50
CA PRO A 235 -2.25 -9.98 15.06
C PRO A 235 -1.15 -10.88 14.48
N PRO A 236 -1.48 -11.84 13.59
CA PRO A 236 -0.48 -12.68 12.95
C PRO A 236 0.52 -11.88 12.09
N LEU A 237 1.72 -12.43 11.91
CA LEU A 237 2.71 -11.90 10.97
C LEU A 237 2.57 -12.58 9.60
N TYR A 238 2.78 -11.81 8.53
CA TYR A 238 3.02 -12.35 7.21
C TYR A 238 4.48 -12.82 7.13
N ASP A 239 4.68 -14.13 7.24
CA ASP A 239 6.00 -14.74 7.10
C ASP A 239 6.43 -14.79 5.63
N ILE A 240 7.10 -13.72 5.17
CA ILE A 240 7.59 -13.61 3.79
C ILE A 240 8.68 -14.62 3.45
N SER A 241 9.25 -15.32 4.44
CA SER A 241 10.19 -16.42 4.17
C SER A 241 9.52 -17.64 3.52
N ARG A 242 8.18 -17.70 3.55
CA ARG A 242 7.36 -18.70 2.88
C ARG A 242 7.13 -18.42 1.39
N VAL A 243 7.47 -17.22 0.91
CA VAL A 243 7.30 -16.86 -0.49
C VAL A 243 8.33 -17.62 -1.33
N THR A 244 7.87 -18.32 -2.36
CA THR A 244 8.71 -19.10 -3.28
C THR A 244 8.84 -18.45 -4.67
N THR A 245 8.06 -17.40 -4.93
CA THR A 245 8.14 -16.62 -6.17
C THR A 245 9.40 -15.76 -6.23
N LYS A 246 10.01 -15.66 -7.41
CA LYS A 246 11.19 -14.81 -7.65
C LYS A 246 10.89 -13.33 -7.47
N ALA A 247 11.90 -12.54 -7.11
CA ALA A 247 11.75 -11.09 -6.98
C ALA A 247 12.77 -10.29 -7.79
N ALA A 248 12.36 -9.10 -8.22
CA ALA A 248 13.25 -8.04 -8.70
C ALA A 248 13.01 -6.79 -7.86
N VAL A 249 14.04 -6.21 -7.27
CA VAL A 249 13.92 -5.10 -6.30
C VAL A 249 14.65 -3.85 -6.81
N MET A 250 13.95 -2.73 -6.84
CA MET A 250 14.48 -1.42 -7.22
C MET A 250 14.12 -0.41 -6.15
N TYR A 251 15.08 0.36 -5.66
CA TYR A 251 14.83 1.32 -4.56
C TYR A 251 15.75 2.54 -4.64
N GLY A 252 15.30 3.66 -4.08
CA GLY A 252 16.06 4.92 -4.04
C GLY A 252 16.84 5.07 -2.74
N ALA A 253 18.02 5.67 -2.81
CA ALA A 253 18.86 5.93 -1.62
C ALA A 253 18.25 6.96 -0.66
N ASP A 254 17.54 7.94 -1.23
CA ASP A 254 16.93 9.05 -0.48
C ASP A 254 15.45 8.83 -0.16
N ASP A 255 14.94 7.62 -0.39
CA ASP A 255 13.55 7.27 -0.07
C ASP A 255 13.37 7.22 1.45
N LEU A 256 12.51 8.09 1.97
CA LEU A 256 12.19 8.19 3.40
C LEU A 256 11.07 7.23 3.82
N LEU A 257 10.35 6.67 2.85
CA LEU A 257 9.24 5.74 3.05
C LEU A 257 9.74 4.29 2.83
N GLY A 258 10.25 3.98 1.66
CA GLY A 258 10.90 2.71 1.31
C GLY A 258 12.39 2.70 1.70
N THR A 259 12.69 2.93 2.98
CA THR A 259 14.07 3.17 3.43
C THR A 259 15.01 2.00 3.17
N GLU A 260 16.29 2.28 2.93
CA GLU A 260 17.30 1.24 2.68
C GLU A 260 17.36 0.17 3.78
N ALA A 261 17.12 0.56 5.03
CA ALA A 261 17.10 -0.38 6.15
C ALA A 261 15.92 -1.37 6.04
N ASN A 262 14.73 -0.88 5.67
CA ASN A 262 13.57 -1.73 5.41
C ASN A 262 13.77 -2.61 4.16
N VAL A 263 14.44 -2.08 3.11
CA VAL A 263 14.78 -2.88 1.92
C VAL A 263 15.80 -3.97 2.26
N ALA A 264 16.82 -3.66 3.06
CA ALA A 264 17.79 -4.67 3.53
C ALA A 264 17.10 -5.77 4.35
N LYS A 265 16.13 -5.39 5.21
CA LYS A 265 15.29 -6.36 5.93
C LYS A 265 14.47 -7.23 4.98
N LEU A 266 13.89 -6.65 3.92
CA LEU A 266 13.19 -7.40 2.88
C LEU A 266 14.11 -8.42 2.21
N LEU A 267 15.26 -7.99 1.72
CA LEU A 267 16.21 -8.87 1.01
C LEU A 267 16.74 -9.99 1.92
N ALA A 268 16.90 -9.74 3.21
CA ALA A 268 17.32 -10.75 4.19
C ALA A 268 16.25 -11.82 4.47
N ASN A 269 14.96 -11.50 4.27
CA ASN A 269 13.84 -12.39 4.60
C ASN A 269 13.16 -13.00 3.38
N TRP A 270 13.39 -12.47 2.17
CA TRP A 270 12.91 -13.06 0.91
C TRP A 270 13.80 -14.25 0.52
N ARG A 271 13.37 -15.48 0.86
CA ARG A 271 14.18 -16.69 0.66
C ARG A 271 14.22 -17.19 -0.79
N ALA A 272 13.25 -16.80 -1.61
CA ALA A 272 13.27 -17.12 -3.03
C ALA A 272 14.32 -16.28 -3.78
N ASP A 273 14.60 -16.68 -5.03
CA ASP A 273 15.61 -16.04 -5.87
C ASP A 273 15.28 -14.56 -6.14
N VAL A 274 16.18 -13.66 -5.75
CA VAL A 274 16.13 -12.23 -6.08
C VAL A 274 16.98 -12.02 -7.34
N VAL A 275 16.34 -12.16 -8.50
CA VAL A 275 17.00 -12.17 -9.81
C VAL A 275 17.57 -10.81 -10.22
N PHE A 276 17.14 -9.73 -9.59
CA PHE A 276 17.62 -8.38 -9.87
C PHE A 276 17.49 -7.50 -8.64
N THR A 277 18.54 -6.74 -8.32
CA THR A 277 18.49 -5.68 -7.31
C THR A 277 19.20 -4.45 -7.83
N ARG A 278 18.56 -3.28 -7.73
CA ARG A 278 19.19 -2.00 -8.08
C ARG A 278 18.83 -0.89 -7.12
N LYS A 279 19.86 -0.29 -6.54
CA LYS A 279 19.80 0.96 -5.80
C LYS A 279 20.01 2.14 -6.76
N TYR A 280 19.13 3.13 -6.69
CA TYR A 280 19.25 4.38 -7.43
C TYR A 280 19.73 5.49 -6.50
N LEU A 281 20.83 6.14 -6.86
CA LEU A 281 21.36 7.29 -6.15
C LEU A 281 20.74 8.57 -6.73
N ASN A 282 20.60 9.60 -5.90
CA ASN A 282 20.12 10.91 -6.32
C ASN A 282 21.23 11.78 -6.95
N THR A 283 22.46 11.25 -7.08
CA THR A 283 23.55 11.96 -7.75
C THR A 283 23.33 11.96 -9.27
N ALA A 284 23.72 13.08 -9.90
CA ALA A 284 23.56 13.39 -11.32
C ALA A 284 24.03 12.27 -12.27
#